data_AF-A0A9P7FRF3-F1
#
_entry.id   AF-A0A9P7FRF3-F1
#
_cell.length_a   1.000
_cell.length_b   1.000
_cell.length_c   1.000
_cell.angle_alpha   90.00
_cell.angle_beta   90.00
_cell.angle_gamma   90.00
#
_symmetry.space_group_name_H-M   'P 1'
#
loop_
_entity.id
_entity.type
_entity.pdbx_description
1 polymer ?
#
loop_
_entity_poly.entity_id
_entity_poly.type
_entity_poly.pdbx_seq_one_letter_code
_entity_poly.pdbx_strand_id
1 'polypeptide(L)'
;MRFSSVSVLASLVVSSFASTAADVKAAIAVIDANLNGLATAVSTLPLVGGTLSQVLAIHTNAGPLIAASNKGAADAVNVSPKPLSVVDGRVILDSVQALESNIYHTLDDIADRSNIFSGFHVPAIPALIKQDL
;
A
#
# COMPACT_ATOMS: atom_id res chain seq x y z
N MET A 1 13.66 6.37 -40.75
CA MET A 1 13.95 6.62 -39.33
C MET A 1 13.55 5.39 -38.54
N ARG A 2 14.49 4.65 -37.95
CA ARG A 2 14.24 3.47 -37.10
C ARG A 2 15.11 3.60 -35.86
N PHE A 3 14.53 4.08 -34.77
CA PHE A 3 15.18 4.03 -33.47
C PHE A 3 14.84 2.67 -32.85
N SER A 4 15.83 1.78 -32.83
CA SER A 4 15.76 0.54 -32.05
C SER A 4 16.15 0.89 -30.62
N SER A 5 15.17 0.95 -29.74
CA SER A 5 15.38 1.22 -28.32
C SER A 5 16.05 0.01 -27.67
N VAL A 6 17.34 0.14 -27.36
CA VAL A 6 18.08 -0.81 -26.51
C VAL A 6 17.74 -0.47 -25.06
N SER A 7 16.86 -1.26 -24.44
CA SER A 7 16.58 -1.18 -23.01
C SER A 7 17.78 -1.72 -22.23
N VAL A 8 18.57 -0.81 -21.66
CA VAL A 8 19.60 -1.17 -20.67
C VAL A 8 18.87 -1.47 -19.35
N LEU A 9 18.73 -2.74 -19.02
CA LEU A 9 18.41 -3.15 -17.65
C LEU A 9 19.58 -2.77 -16.75
N ALA A 10 19.44 -1.66 -16.02
CA ALA A 10 20.27 -1.36 -14.88
C ALA A 10 19.92 -2.36 -13.76
N SER A 11 20.74 -3.40 -13.61
CA SER A 11 20.69 -4.32 -12.48
C SER A 11 21.06 -3.54 -11.21
N LEU A 12 20.05 -3.07 -10.46
CA LEU A 12 20.24 -2.62 -9.09
C LEU A 12 20.55 -3.85 -8.22
N VAL A 13 21.84 -4.12 -8.01
CA VAL A 13 22.26 -4.98 -6.91
C VAL A 13 22.09 -4.15 -5.63
N VAL A 14 20.89 -4.19 -5.04
CA VAL A 14 20.67 -3.65 -3.70
C VAL A 14 21.37 -4.62 -2.76
N SER A 15 22.53 -4.22 -2.25
CA SER A 15 23.13 -4.86 -1.08
C SER A 15 22.12 -4.78 0.06
N SER A 16 21.40 -5.88 0.33
CA SER A 16 20.45 -5.96 1.42
C SER A 16 21.23 -5.97 2.73
N PHE A 17 21.44 -4.80 3.31
CA PHE A 17 21.86 -4.71 4.71
C PHE A 17 20.80 -5.43 5.56
N ALA A 18 21.24 -6.12 6.60
CA ALA A 18 20.32 -6.76 7.52
C ALA A 18 19.46 -5.69 8.19
N SER A 19 18.14 -5.83 8.10
CA SER A 19 17.20 -4.93 8.76
C SER A 19 17.17 -5.24 10.26
N THR A 20 16.73 -4.29 11.07
CA THR A 20 16.56 -4.44 12.51
C THR A 20 15.09 -4.52 12.90
N ALA A 21 14.80 -4.92 14.13
CA ALA A 21 13.43 -4.84 14.66
C ALA A 21 12.87 -3.40 14.60
N ALA A 22 13.73 -2.39 14.74
CA ALA A 22 13.34 -0.99 14.63
C ALA A 22 12.92 -0.63 13.20
N ASP A 23 13.58 -1.19 12.17
CA ASP A 23 13.21 -0.96 10.77
C ASP A 23 11.84 -1.57 10.46
N VAL A 24 11.54 -2.76 10.98
CA VAL A 24 10.21 -3.38 10.83
C VAL A 24 9.13 -2.53 11.50
N LYS A 25 9.38 -2.04 12.73
CA LYS A 25 8.46 -1.15 13.45
C LYS A 25 8.23 0.17 12.69
N ALA A 26 9.30 0.75 12.13
CA ALA A 26 9.20 1.96 11.31
C ALA A 26 8.40 1.71 10.03
N ALA A 27 8.60 0.56 9.37
CA ALA A 27 7.83 0.19 8.20
C ALA A 27 6.33 0.07 8.50
N ILE A 28 5.96 -0.55 9.64
CA ILE A 28 4.56 -0.66 10.08
C ILE A 28 3.95 0.72 10.32
N ALA A 29 4.69 1.66 10.94
CA ALA A 29 4.21 3.03 11.13
C ALA A 29 3.99 3.77 9.79
N VAL A 30 4.83 3.52 8.79
CA VAL A 30 4.64 4.08 7.44
C VAL A 30 3.43 3.45 6.74
N ILE A 31 3.21 2.14 6.92
CA ILE A 31 2.01 1.46 6.42
C ILE A 31 0.76 2.08 7.05
N ASP A 32 0.74 2.30 8.35
CA ASP A 32 -0.39 2.96 9.04
C ASP A 32 -0.66 4.37 8.50
N ALA A 33 0.39 5.19 8.34
CA ALA A 33 0.25 6.53 7.80
C ALA A 33 -0.32 6.53 6.36
N ASN A 34 0.17 5.63 5.50
CA ASN A 34 -0.31 5.51 4.13
C ASN A 34 -1.73 4.93 4.06
N LEU A 35 -2.07 3.99 4.94
CA LEU A 35 -3.41 3.45 5.07
C LEU A 35 -4.41 4.53 5.48
N ASN A 36 -4.05 5.40 6.43
CA ASN A 36 -4.86 6.57 6.79
C ASN A 36 -5.05 7.55 5.61
N GLY A 37 -4.01 7.72 4.79
CA GLY A 37 -4.10 8.50 3.54
C GLY A 37 -5.10 7.90 2.54
N LEU A 38 -5.04 6.58 2.34
CA LEU A 38 -5.98 5.85 1.50
C LEU A 38 -7.41 5.91 2.06
N ALA A 39 -7.61 5.65 3.35
CA ALA A 39 -8.91 5.75 4.03
C ALA A 39 -9.53 7.14 3.87
N THR A 40 -8.72 8.18 4.01
CA THR A 40 -9.16 9.57 3.77
C THR A 40 -9.57 9.78 2.31
N ALA A 41 -8.77 9.29 1.35
CA ALA A 41 -9.13 9.41 -0.06
C ALA A 41 -10.45 8.69 -0.39
N VAL A 42 -10.65 7.48 0.13
CA VAL A 42 -11.89 6.72 -0.09
C VAL A 42 -13.08 7.41 0.56
N SER A 43 -12.96 7.84 1.82
CA SER A 43 -14.06 8.49 2.54
C SER A 43 -14.50 9.81 1.89
N THR A 44 -13.57 10.53 1.24
CA THR A 44 -13.89 11.77 0.48
C THR A 44 -14.60 11.53 -0.85
N LEU A 45 -14.59 10.31 -1.39
CA LEU A 45 -15.41 9.95 -2.53
C LEU A 45 -16.86 9.79 -2.03
N PRO A 46 -17.85 10.57 -2.51
CA PRO A 46 -19.22 10.42 -2.06
C PRO A 46 -19.81 9.08 -2.53
N LEU A 47 -20.92 8.62 -1.94
CA LEU A 47 -21.62 7.41 -2.39
C LEU A 47 -22.35 7.60 -3.74
N VAL A 48 -22.58 8.85 -4.16
CA VAL A 48 -23.19 9.20 -5.45
C VAL A 48 -22.51 10.45 -6.01
N GLY A 49 -22.26 10.48 -7.33
CA GLY A 49 -21.84 11.69 -8.03
C GLY A 49 -20.37 12.09 -7.87
N GLY A 50 -19.49 11.13 -7.53
CA GLY A 50 -18.04 11.35 -7.40
C GLY A 50 -17.35 11.73 -8.72
N THR A 51 -16.11 12.21 -8.60
CA THR A 51 -15.30 12.68 -9.73
C THR A 51 -14.15 11.75 -10.05
N LEU A 52 -13.68 11.75 -11.31
CA LEU A 52 -12.48 11.01 -11.71
C LEU A 52 -11.24 11.43 -10.90
N SER A 53 -11.16 12.70 -10.49
CA SER A 53 -10.05 13.21 -9.66
C SER A 53 -10.01 12.53 -8.29
N GLN A 54 -11.18 12.35 -7.65
CA GLN A 54 -11.27 11.65 -6.36
C GLN A 54 -10.90 10.17 -6.50
N VAL A 55 -11.32 9.51 -7.58
CA VAL A 55 -10.93 8.11 -7.84
C VAL A 55 -9.44 7.99 -8.12
N LEU A 56 -8.86 8.92 -8.87
CA LEU A 56 -7.42 8.94 -9.12
C LEU A 56 -6.63 9.20 -7.82
N ALA A 57 -7.19 9.96 -6.88
CA ALA A 57 -6.58 10.16 -5.57
C ALA A 57 -6.51 8.83 -4.78
N ILE A 58 -7.54 7.97 -4.84
CA ILE A 58 -7.52 6.64 -4.21
C ILE A 58 -6.33 5.83 -4.74
N HIS A 59 -6.20 5.71 -6.06
CA HIS A 59 -5.07 5.01 -6.68
C HIS A 59 -3.70 5.61 -6.34
N THR A 60 -3.61 6.93 -6.37
CA THR A 60 -2.37 7.65 -6.03
C THR A 60 -1.95 7.37 -4.59
N ASN A 61 -2.90 7.19 -3.67
CA ASN A 61 -2.62 6.82 -2.27
C ASN A 61 -2.34 5.32 -2.09
N ALA A 62 -2.88 4.45 -2.94
CA ALA A 62 -2.58 3.01 -2.91
C ALA A 62 -1.11 2.72 -3.25
N GLY A 63 -0.51 3.44 -4.21
CA GLY A 63 0.89 3.24 -4.62
C GLY A 63 1.91 3.28 -3.46
N PRO A 64 1.95 4.35 -2.65
CA PRO A 64 2.79 4.42 -1.45
C PRO A 64 2.50 3.33 -0.42
N LEU A 65 1.23 2.94 -0.24
CA LEU A 65 0.85 1.85 0.67
C LEU A 65 1.42 0.50 0.20
N ILE A 66 1.32 0.20 -1.10
CA ILE A 66 1.90 -1.01 -1.71
C ILE A 66 3.43 -1.00 -1.54
N ALA A 67 4.08 0.12 -1.82
CA ALA A 67 5.53 0.26 -1.69
C ALA A 67 5.98 0.06 -0.22
N ALA A 68 5.27 0.67 0.73
CA ALA A 68 5.55 0.52 2.16
C ALA A 68 5.34 -0.92 2.65
N SER A 69 4.28 -1.59 2.19
CA SER A 69 4.00 -2.99 2.51
C SER A 69 5.08 -3.93 2.00
N ASN A 70 5.50 -3.74 0.74
CA ASN A 70 6.60 -4.51 0.14
C ASN A 70 7.93 -4.30 0.88
N LYS A 71 8.23 -3.05 1.26
CA LYS A 71 9.42 -2.74 2.07
C LYS A 71 9.33 -3.38 3.45
N GLY A 72 8.21 -3.26 4.15
CA GLY A 72 8.02 -3.85 5.47
C GLY A 72 8.16 -5.37 5.46
N ALA A 73 7.62 -6.03 4.43
CA ALA A 73 7.82 -7.46 4.21
C ALA A 73 9.30 -7.81 4.00
N ALA A 74 10.01 -7.05 3.16
CA ALA A 74 11.44 -7.25 2.93
C ALA A 74 12.27 -7.03 4.22
N ASP A 75 11.93 -6.01 5.02
CA ASP A 75 12.60 -5.73 6.30
C ASP A 75 12.35 -6.86 7.31
N ALA A 76 11.12 -7.38 7.38
CA ALA A 76 10.79 -8.51 8.26
C ALA A 76 11.54 -9.79 7.86
N VAL A 77 11.70 -10.05 6.55
CA VAL A 77 12.47 -11.20 6.04
C VAL A 77 13.96 -11.04 6.35
N ASN A 78 14.51 -9.83 6.24
CA ASN A 78 15.94 -9.57 6.42
C ASN A 78 16.32 -9.17 7.85
N VAL A 79 15.38 -9.26 8.80
CA VAL A 79 15.60 -8.84 10.18
C VAL A 79 16.74 -9.62 10.83
N SER A 80 17.59 -8.94 11.58
CA SER A 80 18.71 -9.51 12.34
C SER A 80 18.87 -8.78 13.69
N PRO A 81 19.22 -9.49 14.78
CA PRO A 81 19.44 -10.94 14.87
C PRO A 81 18.16 -11.76 14.73
N LYS A 82 18.30 -13.03 14.32
CA LYS A 82 17.24 -14.04 14.39
C LYS A 82 17.58 -15.10 15.46
N PRO A 83 16.61 -15.57 16.25
CA PRO A 83 15.21 -15.10 16.30
C PRO A 83 15.09 -13.70 16.89
N LEU A 84 13.98 -13.01 16.58
CA LEU A 84 13.63 -11.75 17.23
C LEU A 84 13.48 -11.96 18.75
N SER A 85 13.76 -10.92 19.52
CA SER A 85 13.47 -10.92 20.95
C SER A 85 11.96 -11.05 21.18
N VAL A 86 11.55 -11.65 22.29
CA VAL A 86 10.12 -11.77 22.64
C VAL A 86 9.46 -10.40 22.77
N VAL A 87 10.19 -9.41 23.30
CA VAL A 87 9.71 -8.03 23.45
C VAL A 87 9.48 -7.40 22.08
N ASP A 88 10.45 -7.45 21.17
CA ASP A 88 10.29 -6.87 19.83
C ASP A 88 9.23 -7.60 19.02
N GLY A 89 9.19 -8.94 19.10
CA GLY A 89 8.17 -9.75 18.43
C GLY A 89 6.76 -9.42 18.90
N ARG A 90 6.57 -9.19 20.22
CA ARG A 90 5.28 -8.75 20.77
C ARG A 90 4.88 -7.38 20.23
N VAL A 91 5.80 -6.40 20.28
CA VAL A 91 5.51 -5.04 19.80
C VAL A 91 5.16 -5.03 18.31
N ILE A 92 5.89 -5.80 17.49
CA ILE A 92 5.60 -5.93 16.06
C ILE A 92 4.23 -6.57 15.84
N LEU A 93 3.90 -7.66 16.55
CA LEU A 93 2.60 -8.31 16.45
C LEU A 93 1.46 -7.34 16.82
N ASP A 94 1.57 -6.67 17.97
CA ASP A 94 0.55 -5.74 18.44
C ASP A 94 0.37 -4.57 17.44
N SER A 95 1.46 -4.11 16.83
CA SER A 95 1.42 -3.04 15.81
C SER A 95 0.75 -3.50 14.51
N VAL A 96 0.98 -4.74 14.07
CA VAL A 96 0.30 -5.30 12.89
C VAL A 96 -1.19 -5.49 13.16
N GLN A 97 -1.56 -6.00 14.34
CA GLN A 97 -2.96 -6.19 14.73
C GLN A 97 -3.72 -4.85 14.83
N ALA A 98 -3.05 -3.78 15.25
CA ALA A 98 -3.64 -2.45 15.28
C ALA A 98 -4.04 -1.93 13.88
N LEU A 99 -3.40 -2.42 12.80
CA LEU A 99 -3.77 -2.04 11.44
C LEU A 99 -5.09 -2.69 10.99
N GLU A 100 -5.46 -3.84 11.54
CA GLU A 100 -6.57 -4.67 11.03
C GLU A 100 -7.88 -3.89 10.93
N SER A 101 -8.26 -3.17 11.98
CA SER A 101 -9.51 -2.40 12.00
C SER A 101 -9.55 -1.35 10.89
N ASN A 102 -8.42 -0.69 10.61
CA ASN A 102 -8.35 0.35 9.59
C ASN A 102 -8.35 -0.24 8.17
N ILE A 103 -7.70 -1.40 8.00
CA ILE A 103 -7.73 -2.15 6.73
C ILE A 103 -9.16 -2.57 6.42
N TYR A 104 -9.86 -3.21 7.36
CA TYR A 104 -11.24 -3.64 7.16
C TYR A 104 -12.17 -2.46 6.86
N HIS A 105 -12.08 -1.39 7.66
CA HIS A 105 -12.89 -0.20 7.43
C HIS A 105 -12.67 0.39 6.04
N THR A 106 -11.41 0.52 5.61
CA THR A 106 -11.08 1.07 4.28
C THR A 106 -11.61 0.17 3.16
N LEU A 107 -11.52 -1.15 3.30
CA LEU A 107 -12.01 -2.10 2.31
C LEU A 107 -13.55 -2.07 2.20
N ASP A 108 -14.26 -2.00 3.32
CA ASP A 108 -15.71 -1.84 3.35
C ASP A 108 -16.11 -0.52 2.67
N ASP A 109 -15.41 0.57 2.97
CA ASP A 109 -15.64 1.88 2.36
C ASP A 109 -15.43 1.86 0.83
N ILE A 110 -14.44 1.11 0.34
CA ILE A 110 -14.22 0.88 -1.10
C ILE A 110 -15.39 0.08 -1.69
N ALA A 111 -15.82 -0.99 -1.02
CA ALA A 111 -16.90 -1.85 -1.48
C ALA A 111 -18.24 -1.08 -1.60
N ASP A 112 -18.55 -0.24 -0.61
CA ASP A 112 -19.75 0.61 -0.59
C ASP A 112 -19.79 1.62 -1.76
N ARG A 113 -18.62 1.96 -2.33
CA ARG A 113 -18.46 2.90 -3.46
C ARG A 113 -18.25 2.20 -4.80
N SER A 114 -18.41 0.88 -4.85
CA SER A 114 -18.18 0.06 -6.05
C SER A 114 -19.00 0.51 -7.26
N ASN A 115 -20.23 0.97 -7.03
CA ASN A 115 -21.11 1.52 -8.06
C ASN A 115 -20.49 2.72 -8.78
N ILE A 116 -19.79 3.61 -8.06
CA ILE A 116 -19.13 4.78 -8.63
C ILE A 116 -18.01 4.37 -9.57
N PHE A 117 -17.18 3.41 -9.17
CA PHE A 117 -16.07 2.95 -10.02
C PHE A 117 -16.59 2.42 -11.37
N SER A 118 -17.72 1.72 -11.37
CA SER A 118 -18.39 1.25 -12.60
C SER A 118 -19.20 2.31 -13.34
N GLY A 119 -19.57 3.41 -12.67
CA GLY A 119 -20.42 4.47 -13.20
C GLY A 119 -19.69 5.45 -14.13
N PHE A 120 -18.35 5.45 -14.12
CA PHE A 120 -17.58 6.21 -15.10
C PHE A 120 -17.59 5.50 -16.45
N HIS A 121 -17.84 6.26 -17.53
CA HIS A 121 -17.71 5.79 -18.93
C HIS A 121 -16.25 5.50 -19.35
N VAL A 122 -15.35 5.26 -18.39
CA VAL A 122 -13.94 4.98 -18.57
C VAL A 122 -13.69 3.53 -18.11
N PRO A 123 -13.59 2.56 -19.03
CA PRO A 123 -13.47 1.14 -18.70
C PRO A 123 -12.25 0.80 -17.83
N ALA A 124 -11.21 1.65 -17.85
CA ALA A 124 -10.00 1.47 -17.07
C ALA A 124 -10.18 1.68 -15.56
N ILE A 125 -11.21 2.41 -15.12
CA ILE A 125 -11.37 2.76 -13.69
C ILE A 125 -11.63 1.53 -12.81
N PRO A 126 -12.61 0.66 -13.10
CA PRO A 126 -12.79 -0.57 -12.34
C PRO A 126 -11.56 -1.48 -12.36
N ALA A 127 -10.84 -1.54 -13.48
CA ALA A 127 -9.63 -2.36 -13.62
C ALA A 127 -8.50 -1.84 -12.73
N LEU A 128 -8.36 -0.52 -12.62
CA LEU A 128 -7.34 0.15 -11.82
C LEU A 128 -7.58 -0.04 -10.32
N ILE A 129 -8.82 0.11 -9.85
CA ILE A 129 -9.16 -0.21 -8.44
C ILE A 129 -8.90 -1.69 -8.11
N LYS A 130 -9.22 -2.60 -9.03
CA LYS A 130 -8.94 -4.04 -8.85
C LYS A 130 -7.45 -4.38 -8.89
N GLN A 131 -6.63 -3.55 -9.52
CA GLN A 131 -5.17 -3.73 -9.54
C GLN A 131 -4.54 -3.31 -8.21
N ASP A 132 -5.12 -2.32 -7.54
CA ASP A 132 -4.64 -1.80 -6.26
C ASP A 132 -5.01 -2.69 -5.06
N LEU A 133 -6.11 -3.46 -5.18
CA LEU A 133 -6.55 -4.48 -4.23
C LEU A 133 -5.73 -5.78 -4.35
#